data_AF-S7MTD4-F1
#
_entry.id   AF-S7MTD4-F1
#
_cell.length_a   1.000
_cell.length_b   1.000
_cell.length_c   1.000
_cell.angle_alpha   90.00
_cell.angle_beta   90.00
_cell.angle_gamma   90.00
#
_symmetry.space_group_name_H-M   'P 1'
#
loop_
_entity.id
_entity.type
_entity.pdbx_description
1 polymer ?
#
loop_
_entity_poly.entity_id
_entity_poly.type
_entity_poly.pdbx_seq_one_letter_code
_entity_poly.pdbx_strand_id
1 'polypeptide(L)'
;MVCQLPVSKKTLLCSFEVSYELGKHELLKQDCGPVDTKMKDDKNETSSPLLPLSDRDPLPQDFYVRMASLFKYFITTYNRTYETEEEAQWRMSVFINNMIRAQKIQALDRGTAQYGVTKFSDLTEEEFRTIYLNPLLKEELGKKMRLVKFVGDPAPPEWDWRKKGAVTKVKNQGMCGSCWAFSVTGNVEGQWFLKRGDLLSLSEQELVDCDKVDKACMGGLPSNAYSAIKTLGGLETEDDYSYSGHLQTCSFSAQKVKVYINDSVELSHNEQELAAWLAKNGPISIAINAFGMQFYRHGISHPLRPLCSRWFIDHAVLLVGYGNPVGQVGSSILSVDGKAEAVRTANLHEGSSTCHSVGPQQIFEECRVLGALTPCTPHYFPGSDVPFWAIKNSWGTDWGEEGYYYLHRGSGACGVNVMASSAVVN
;
A
#
# COMPACT_ATOMS: atom_id res chain seq x y z
N MET A 1 9.22 -32.82 -8.96
CA MET A 1 9.77 -32.65 -10.32
C MET A 1 10.54 -31.35 -10.30
N VAL A 2 11.86 -31.38 -10.53
CA VAL A 2 12.73 -30.19 -10.48
C VAL A 2 12.48 -29.40 -11.76
N CYS A 3 11.94 -28.18 -11.66
CA CYS A 3 11.86 -27.28 -12.81
C CYS A 3 13.24 -26.65 -13.04
N GLN A 4 14.02 -27.25 -13.94
CA GLN A 4 15.14 -26.57 -14.57
C GLN A 4 14.59 -25.52 -15.55
N LEU A 5 14.95 -24.26 -15.34
CA LEU A 5 14.70 -23.19 -16.31
C LEU A 5 15.62 -23.35 -17.53
N PRO A 6 15.13 -23.09 -18.76
CA PRO A 6 15.93 -23.24 -19.97
C PRO A 6 17.01 -22.16 -20.05
N VAL A 7 18.24 -22.61 -20.29
CA VAL A 7 19.42 -21.80 -20.54
C VAL A 7 19.31 -21.09 -21.90
N SER A 8 19.71 -19.81 -21.94
CA SER A 8 20.06 -19.00 -23.12
C SER A 8 18.92 -18.40 -23.97
N LYS A 9 18.60 -17.13 -23.70
CA LYS A 9 18.38 -16.10 -24.73
C LYS A 9 19.15 -14.83 -24.34
N LYS A 10 19.95 -14.30 -25.27
CA LYS A 10 20.82 -13.13 -25.08
C LYS A 10 20.02 -11.92 -24.58
N THR A 11 20.30 -11.47 -23.37
CA THR A 11 19.75 -10.22 -22.81
C THR A 11 20.46 -9.05 -23.48
N LEU A 12 19.69 -8.15 -24.10
CA LEU A 12 20.21 -6.85 -24.55
C LEU A 12 20.06 -5.85 -23.41
N LEU A 13 21.17 -5.22 -23.04
CA LEU A 13 21.18 -4.12 -22.08
C LEU A 13 21.21 -2.81 -22.87
N CYS A 14 20.29 -1.91 -22.56
CA CYS A 14 20.24 -0.57 -23.14
C CYS A 14 20.50 0.47 -22.07
N SER A 15 21.47 1.34 -22.28
CA SER A 15 21.71 2.54 -21.47
C SER A 15 21.16 3.77 -22.17
N PHE A 16 20.43 4.60 -21.42
CA PHE A 16 19.82 5.82 -21.92
C PHE A 16 20.41 7.03 -21.21
N GLU A 17 20.81 8.03 -21.98
CA GLU A 17 21.25 9.33 -21.47
C GLU A 17 20.15 10.35 -21.76
N VAL A 18 19.66 11.04 -20.73
CA VAL A 18 18.48 11.91 -20.83
C VAL A 18 18.82 13.27 -20.21
N SER A 19 18.53 14.35 -20.94
CA SER A 19 18.70 15.72 -20.43
C SER A 19 17.46 16.21 -19.70
N TYR A 20 17.67 17.08 -18.72
CA TYR A 20 16.58 17.78 -18.02
C TYR A 20 16.81 19.29 -18.02
N GLU A 21 16.23 19.97 -19.02
CA GLU A 21 16.12 21.43 -19.00
C GLU A 21 14.68 21.86 -19.24
N LEU A 22 14.20 22.80 -18.42
CA LEU A 22 12.92 23.52 -18.59
C LEU A 22 11.69 22.63 -18.84
N GLY A 23 11.63 21.44 -18.22
CA GLY A 23 10.44 20.60 -18.19
C GLY A 23 10.14 19.84 -19.49
N LYS A 24 11.11 19.68 -20.39
CA LYS A 24 11.03 18.72 -21.51
C LYS A 24 12.07 17.62 -21.34
N HIS A 25 11.64 16.39 -21.63
CA HIS A 25 12.50 15.21 -21.62
C HIS A 25 12.98 14.95 -23.04
N GLU A 26 14.28 15.09 -23.29
CA GLU A 26 14.92 14.69 -24.55
C GLU A 26 15.90 13.55 -24.31
N LEU A 27 15.74 12.48 -25.08
CA LEU A 27 16.65 11.34 -25.12
C LEU A 27 17.90 11.75 -25.90
N LEU A 28 19.02 11.92 -25.20
CA LEU A 28 20.28 12.34 -25.79
C LEU A 28 21.02 11.18 -26.47
N LYS A 29 20.98 10.00 -25.87
CA LYS A 29 21.67 8.82 -26.40
C LYS A 29 21.01 7.52 -25.95
N GLN A 30 20.92 6.55 -26.86
CA GLN A 30 20.52 5.18 -26.57
C GLN A 30 21.57 4.23 -27.16
N ASP A 31 22.31 3.55 -26.28
CA ASP A 31 23.25 2.50 -26.66
C ASP A 31 22.70 1.16 -26.17
N CYS A 32 22.49 0.23 -27.10
CA CYS A 32 21.99 -1.11 -26.83
C CYS A 32 23.01 -2.14 -27.30
N GLY A 33 23.45 -3.02 -26.40
CA GLY A 33 24.40 -4.08 -26.70
C GLY A 33 23.99 -5.44 -26.10
N PRO A 34 24.36 -6.56 -26.74
CA PRO A 34 24.19 -7.88 -26.14
C PRO A 34 25.18 -8.05 -24.97
N VAL A 35 24.69 -8.49 -23.81
CA VAL A 35 25.53 -8.82 -22.66
C VAL A 35 25.64 -10.33 -22.54
N ASP A 36 26.85 -10.87 -22.69
CA ASP A 36 27.16 -12.28 -22.41
C ASP A 36 27.41 -12.44 -20.90
N THR A 37 26.56 -13.21 -20.21
CA THR A 37 26.60 -13.39 -18.75
C THR A 37 27.66 -14.40 -18.26
N LYS A 38 28.78 -14.52 -18.96
CA LYS A 38 29.91 -15.37 -18.51
C LYS A 38 31.05 -14.49 -18.02
N MET A 39 31.22 -14.44 -16.69
CA MET A 39 32.44 -13.93 -16.06
C MET A 39 33.67 -14.62 -16.67
N LYS A 40 34.59 -13.81 -17.20
CA LYS A 40 36.01 -14.15 -17.30
C LYS A 40 36.80 -13.00 -16.74
N ASP A 41 37.64 -13.32 -15.76
CA ASP A 41 38.80 -12.52 -15.39
C ASP A 41 39.66 -12.28 -16.63
N ASP A 42 40.07 -11.04 -16.88
CA ASP A 42 41.48 -10.74 -17.14
C ASP A 42 41.79 -9.24 -17.18
N LYS A 43 43.05 -8.97 -16.79
CA LYS A 43 43.69 -7.67 -16.62
C LYS A 43 44.11 -7.03 -17.96
N ASN A 44 44.28 -5.70 -17.91
CA ASN A 44 44.95 -4.78 -18.85
C ASN A 44 44.23 -4.38 -20.13
N GLU A 45 43.77 -3.12 -20.18
CA GLU A 45 44.18 -2.16 -21.23
C GLU A 45 43.91 -0.70 -20.79
N THR A 46 44.78 0.20 -21.27
CA THR A 46 45.08 1.56 -20.80
C THR A 46 44.45 2.68 -21.65
N SER A 47 44.02 3.77 -20.98
CA SER A 47 43.99 5.21 -21.39
C SER A 47 43.16 5.63 -22.63
N SER A 48 42.26 6.62 -22.68
CA SER A 48 41.98 7.90 -21.97
C SER A 48 40.64 8.50 -22.50
N PRO A 49 40.13 9.67 -22.07
CA PRO A 49 40.01 10.25 -20.73
C PRO A 49 38.52 10.60 -20.45
N LEU A 50 37.89 9.91 -19.50
CA LEU A 50 36.65 10.40 -18.88
C LEU A 50 36.96 10.69 -17.42
N LEU A 51 36.59 11.90 -17.00
CA LEU A 51 36.78 12.46 -15.67
C LEU A 51 36.41 11.43 -14.58
N PRO A 52 37.27 11.18 -13.59
CA PRO A 52 36.95 10.24 -12.53
C PRO A 52 35.88 10.85 -11.62
N LEU A 53 34.69 10.23 -11.61
CA LEU A 53 33.76 10.30 -10.48
C LEU A 53 34.38 9.49 -9.32
N SER A 54 35.45 10.02 -8.72
CA SER A 54 35.87 9.66 -7.38
C SER A 54 35.28 10.70 -6.44
N ASP A 55 34.34 10.25 -5.62
CA ASP A 55 34.14 10.63 -4.21
C ASP A 55 32.70 10.31 -3.80
N ARG A 56 32.47 9.03 -3.47
CA ARG A 56 31.48 8.70 -2.46
C ARG A 56 32.28 8.43 -1.19
N ASP A 57 32.28 9.38 -0.28
CA ASP A 57 32.84 9.15 1.06
C ASP A 57 32.28 7.83 1.61
N PRO A 58 33.13 6.93 2.16
CA PRO A 58 32.67 5.76 2.85
C PRO A 58 31.67 6.16 3.93
N LEU A 59 30.52 5.47 3.98
CA LEU A 59 29.56 5.67 5.07
C LEU A 59 30.28 5.49 6.42
N PRO A 60 29.98 6.30 7.44
CA PRO A 60 30.62 6.20 8.75
C PRO A 60 30.59 4.77 9.31
N GLN A 61 31.67 4.31 9.94
CA GLN A 61 31.79 2.92 10.40
C GLN A 61 30.70 2.52 11.41
N ASP A 62 30.27 3.46 12.25
CA ASP A 62 29.16 3.33 13.19
C ASP A 62 27.81 3.09 12.47
N PHE A 63 27.60 3.73 11.31
CA PHE A 63 26.43 3.51 10.48
C PHE A 63 26.37 2.06 9.98
N TYR A 64 27.49 1.51 9.50
CA TYR A 64 27.53 0.13 9.01
C TYR A 64 27.25 -0.89 10.12
N VAL A 65 27.84 -0.71 11.31
CA VAL A 65 27.60 -1.58 12.47
C VAL A 65 26.12 -1.57 12.89
N ARG A 66 25.49 -0.39 12.89
CA ARG A 66 24.06 -0.25 13.18
C ARG A 66 23.21 -0.97 12.13
N MET A 67 23.53 -0.80 10.85
CA MET A 67 22.78 -1.45 9.76
C MET A 67 22.94 -2.97 9.76
N ALA A 68 24.14 -3.49 10.04
CA ALA A 68 24.37 -4.93 10.21
C ALA A 68 23.50 -5.52 11.33
N SER A 69 23.42 -4.81 12.46
CA SER A 69 22.57 -5.21 13.59
C SER A 69 21.09 -5.22 13.21
N LEU A 70 20.63 -4.19 12.49
CA LEU A 70 19.26 -4.07 12.03
C LEU A 70 18.91 -5.13 10.97
N PHE A 71 19.84 -5.46 10.08
CA PHE A 71 19.68 -6.51 9.08
C PHE A 71 19.59 -7.91 9.73
N LYS A 72 20.41 -8.18 10.75
CA LYS A 72 20.32 -9.42 11.53
C LYS A 72 18.95 -9.54 12.23
N TYR A 73 18.44 -8.44 12.79
CA TYR A 73 17.11 -8.40 13.37
C TYR A 73 16.02 -8.66 12.30
N PHE A 74 16.14 -8.03 11.13
CA PHE A 74 15.25 -8.25 9.99
C PHE A 74 15.21 -9.72 9.55
N ILE A 75 16.37 -10.36 9.39
CA ILE A 75 16.49 -11.78 9.02
C ILE A 75 15.72 -12.65 10.03
N THR A 76 15.95 -12.41 11.32
CA THR A 76 15.32 -13.19 12.39
C THR A 76 13.81 -12.95 12.44
N THR A 77 13.38 -11.70 12.33
CA THR A 77 11.96 -11.29 12.43
C THR A 77 11.12 -11.87 11.31
N TYR A 78 11.65 -11.87 10.08
CA TYR A 78 10.94 -12.32 8.89
C TYR A 78 11.37 -13.69 8.39
N ASN A 79 12.12 -14.43 9.23
CA ASN A 79 12.62 -15.76 8.94
C ASN A 79 13.28 -15.86 7.55
N ARG A 80 14.13 -14.89 7.21
CA ARG A 80 14.81 -14.83 5.92
C ARG A 80 15.91 -15.87 5.86
N THR A 81 16.05 -16.48 4.68
CA THR A 81 17.13 -17.40 4.35
C THR A 81 17.66 -17.01 2.97
N TYR A 82 18.98 -17.08 2.82
CA TYR A 82 19.67 -16.80 1.55
C TYR A 82 20.48 -18.04 1.17
N GLU A 83 20.55 -18.35 -0.12
CA GLU A 83 21.17 -19.58 -0.62
C GLU A 83 22.68 -19.57 -0.44
N THR A 84 23.31 -18.41 -0.65
CA THR A 84 24.75 -18.22 -0.53
C THR A 84 25.12 -17.00 0.29
N GLU A 85 26.37 -16.97 0.76
CA GLU A 85 26.92 -15.81 1.47
C GLU A 85 26.96 -14.57 0.57
N GLU A 86 27.25 -14.75 -0.73
CA GLU A 86 27.23 -13.66 -1.71
C GLU A 86 25.82 -13.07 -1.87
N GLU A 87 24.77 -13.91 -1.89
CA GLU A 87 23.39 -13.44 -1.88
C GLU A 87 23.08 -12.66 -0.60
N ALA A 88 23.47 -13.18 0.57
CA ALA A 88 23.24 -12.52 1.85
C ALA A 88 23.91 -11.14 1.91
N GLN A 89 25.15 -11.01 1.43
CA GLN A 89 25.88 -9.74 1.35
C GLN A 89 25.21 -8.77 0.37
N TRP A 90 24.75 -9.26 -0.78
CA TRP A 90 24.02 -8.44 -1.73
C TRP A 90 22.67 -7.98 -1.15
N ARG A 91 21.90 -8.86 -0.52
CA ARG A 91 20.63 -8.53 0.17
C ARG A 91 20.82 -7.53 1.29
N MET A 92 21.93 -7.60 2.03
CA MET A 92 22.32 -6.58 3.00
C MET A 92 22.54 -5.22 2.33
N SER A 93 23.18 -5.18 1.17
CA SER A 93 23.38 -3.93 0.42
C SER A 93 22.05 -3.33 -0.05
N VAL A 94 21.11 -4.16 -0.52
CA VAL A 94 19.74 -3.74 -0.89
C VAL A 94 19.01 -3.21 0.34
N PHE A 95 19.10 -3.91 1.47
CA PHE A 95 18.52 -3.51 2.74
C PHE A 95 19.01 -2.14 3.21
N ILE A 96 20.33 -1.90 3.18
CA ILE A 96 20.92 -0.60 3.56
C ILE A 96 20.37 0.52 2.65
N ASN A 97 20.35 0.30 1.34
CA ASN A 97 19.83 1.27 0.38
C ASN A 97 18.34 1.58 0.63
N ASN A 98 17.56 0.56 0.95
CA ASN A 98 16.14 0.70 1.29
C ASN A 98 15.94 1.44 2.61
N MET A 99 16.78 1.23 3.63
CA MET A 99 16.70 2.01 4.87
C MET A 99 17.02 3.49 4.63
N ILE A 100 17.99 3.79 3.76
CA ILE A 100 18.26 5.18 3.33
C ILE A 100 17.05 5.76 2.60
N ARG A 101 16.40 5.00 1.70
CA ARG A 101 15.18 5.44 1.01
C ARG A 101 14.02 5.67 1.97
N ALA A 102 13.80 4.78 2.94
CA ALA A 102 12.78 4.93 3.97
C ALA A 102 12.99 6.22 4.78
N GLN A 103 14.25 6.54 5.16
CA GLN A 103 14.59 7.79 5.84
C GLN A 103 14.35 9.03 4.97
N LYS A 104 14.62 8.95 3.67
CA LYS A 104 14.30 10.05 2.73
C LYS A 104 12.78 10.27 2.62
N ILE A 105 11.99 9.19 2.54
CA ILE A 105 10.53 9.28 2.53
C ILE A 105 10.04 9.88 3.86
N GLN A 106 10.56 9.40 4.99
CA GLN A 106 10.24 9.91 6.33
C GLN A 106 10.47 11.43 6.44
N ALA A 107 11.58 11.93 5.92
CA ALA A 107 11.93 13.35 5.97
C ALA A 107 11.07 14.23 5.05
N LEU A 108 10.42 13.64 4.04
CA LEU A 108 9.61 14.35 3.03
C LEU A 108 8.10 14.20 3.26
N ASP A 109 7.66 13.19 4.01
CA ASP A 109 6.26 12.99 4.35
C ASP A 109 5.76 14.15 5.23
N ARG A 110 4.59 14.68 4.89
CA ARG A 110 3.97 15.83 5.58
C ARG A 110 2.98 15.43 6.66
N GLY A 111 2.85 14.14 6.91
CA GLY A 111 1.92 13.56 7.85
C GLY A 111 2.61 13.11 9.12
N THR A 112 2.02 12.13 9.77
CA THR A 112 2.54 11.51 11.00
C THR A 112 3.10 10.11 10.75
N ALA A 113 3.23 9.71 9.49
CA ALA A 113 3.68 8.37 9.12
C ALA A 113 5.11 8.10 9.60
N GLN A 114 5.31 6.87 10.07
CA GLN A 114 6.60 6.31 10.38
C GLN A 114 6.97 5.24 9.34
N TYR A 115 8.19 5.36 8.83
CA TYR A 115 8.76 4.44 7.85
C TYR A 115 9.95 3.68 8.42
N GLY A 116 10.09 2.42 8.05
CA GLY A 116 11.19 1.59 8.55
C GLY A 116 11.17 0.17 8.01
N VAL A 117 11.72 -0.74 8.81
CA VAL A 117 11.88 -2.15 8.44
C VAL A 117 10.51 -2.83 8.30
N THR A 118 10.25 -3.33 7.10
CA THR A 118 9.13 -4.23 6.76
C THR A 118 9.67 -5.52 6.17
N LYS A 119 8.82 -6.53 5.97
CA LYS A 119 9.21 -7.75 5.25
C LYS A 119 9.80 -7.48 3.86
N PHE A 120 9.50 -6.34 3.23
CA PHE A 120 9.97 -6.00 1.89
C PHE A 120 11.33 -5.28 1.87
N SER A 121 12.01 -5.17 3.01
CA SER A 121 13.19 -4.31 3.15
C SER A 121 14.43 -4.82 2.41
N ASP A 122 14.50 -6.10 2.06
CA ASP A 122 15.59 -6.69 1.27
C ASP A 122 15.25 -6.86 -0.22
N LEU A 123 14.11 -6.32 -0.66
CA LEU A 123 13.69 -6.34 -2.05
C LEU A 123 14.13 -5.06 -2.76
N THR A 124 14.70 -5.22 -3.95
CA THR A 124 14.90 -4.11 -4.88
C THR A 124 13.55 -3.50 -5.29
N GLU A 125 13.57 -2.27 -5.80
CA GLU A 125 12.34 -1.64 -6.31
C GLU A 125 11.70 -2.47 -7.44
N GLU A 126 12.52 -3.04 -8.32
CA GLU A 126 12.02 -3.87 -9.43
C GLU A 126 11.36 -5.16 -8.92
N GLU A 127 11.98 -5.86 -7.97
CA GLU A 127 11.38 -7.05 -7.33
C GLU A 127 10.06 -6.68 -6.65
N PHE A 128 10.04 -5.61 -5.86
CA PHE A 128 8.83 -5.18 -5.15
C PHE A 128 7.70 -4.84 -6.13
N ARG A 129 7.99 -4.05 -7.17
CA ARG A 129 7.01 -3.64 -8.19
C ARG A 129 6.49 -4.83 -9.00
N THR A 130 7.36 -5.78 -9.34
CA THR A 130 6.98 -6.92 -10.20
C THR A 130 6.20 -7.98 -9.44
N ILE A 131 6.53 -8.20 -8.16
CA ILE A 131 5.98 -9.29 -7.37
C ILE A 131 4.69 -8.89 -6.64
N TYR A 132 4.64 -7.67 -6.08
CA TYR A 132 3.57 -7.26 -5.15
C TYR A 132 2.61 -6.21 -5.71
N LEU A 133 3.00 -5.53 -6.78
CA LEU A 133 2.19 -4.49 -7.42
C LEU A 133 1.56 -4.99 -8.72
N ASN A 134 0.79 -4.12 -9.35
CA ASN A 134 0.00 -4.41 -10.53
C ASN A 134 0.22 -3.32 -11.60
N PRO A 135 1.05 -3.59 -12.62
CA PRO A 135 1.37 -2.59 -13.65
C PRO A 135 0.18 -2.23 -14.55
N LEU A 136 -0.81 -3.12 -14.69
CA LEU A 136 -1.95 -2.93 -15.62
C LEU A 136 -2.90 -1.80 -15.20
N LEU A 137 -2.88 -1.41 -13.93
CA LEU A 137 -3.72 -0.30 -13.42
C LEU A 137 -3.40 1.04 -14.10
N LYS A 138 -2.22 1.21 -14.70
CA LYS A 138 -1.83 2.43 -15.42
C LYS A 138 -2.41 2.52 -16.83
N GLU A 139 -2.88 1.42 -17.39
CA GLU A 139 -3.20 1.32 -18.82
C GLU A 139 -4.66 1.64 -19.14
N GLU A 140 -5.54 1.79 -18.14
CA GLU A 140 -6.99 2.08 -18.26
C GLU A 140 -7.76 1.20 -19.28
N LEU A 141 -7.31 -0.04 -19.53
CA LEU A 141 -7.89 -0.97 -20.51
C LEU A 141 -9.14 -1.73 -20.00
N GLY A 142 -9.73 -1.30 -18.89
CA GLY A 142 -10.81 -2.02 -18.21
C GLY A 142 -12.18 -1.81 -18.84
N LYS A 143 -13.12 -2.71 -18.52
CA LYS A 143 -14.53 -2.47 -18.86
C LYS A 143 -15.02 -1.16 -18.24
N LYS A 144 -15.68 -0.33 -19.04
CA LYS A 144 -16.28 0.92 -18.56
C LYS A 144 -17.43 0.61 -17.61
N MET A 145 -17.34 1.13 -16.40
CA MET A 145 -18.43 1.09 -15.42
C MET A 145 -19.28 2.34 -15.55
N ARG A 146 -20.54 2.23 -15.12
CA ARG A 146 -21.41 3.41 -15.07
C ARG A 146 -21.01 4.28 -13.89
N LEU A 147 -20.69 5.54 -14.16
CA LEU A 147 -20.45 6.54 -13.12
C LEU A 147 -21.76 6.85 -12.37
N VAL A 148 -21.72 6.73 -11.05
CA VAL A 148 -22.84 7.08 -10.17
C VAL A 148 -22.77 8.55 -9.79
N LYS A 149 -23.86 9.29 -10.04
CA LYS A 149 -24.07 10.62 -9.45
C LYS A 149 -24.56 10.43 -8.04
N PHE A 150 -23.71 10.74 -7.05
CA PHE A 150 -24.12 10.67 -5.66
C PHE A 150 -24.98 11.89 -5.31
N VAL A 151 -26.19 11.63 -4.81
CA VAL A 151 -27.08 12.64 -4.22
C VAL A 151 -27.36 12.16 -2.80
N GLY A 152 -26.82 12.88 -1.81
CA GLY A 152 -26.95 12.52 -0.41
C GLY A 152 -26.41 13.61 0.49
N ASP A 153 -26.63 13.40 1.79
CA ASP A 153 -26.15 14.30 2.83
C ASP A 153 -24.60 14.28 2.91
N PRO A 154 -23.99 15.33 3.49
CA PRO A 154 -22.57 15.33 3.78
C PRO A 154 -22.16 14.12 4.62
N ALA A 155 -20.93 13.67 4.39
CA ALA A 155 -20.35 12.58 5.15
C ALA A 155 -20.28 12.94 6.66
N PRO A 156 -20.54 12.01 7.59
CA PRO A 156 -20.23 12.22 9.01
C PRO A 156 -18.74 12.55 9.20
N PRO A 157 -18.30 13.08 10.36
CA PRO A 157 -16.90 13.45 10.58
C PRO A 157 -15.92 12.27 10.51
N GLU A 158 -16.37 11.10 10.99
CA GLU A 158 -15.61 9.86 10.97
C GLU A 158 -16.52 8.68 10.63
N TRP A 159 -15.95 7.67 10.00
CA TRP A 159 -16.64 6.42 9.71
C TRP A 159 -15.65 5.27 9.60
N ASP A 160 -15.99 4.11 10.18
CA ASP A 160 -15.14 2.93 10.14
C ASP A 160 -16.00 1.66 10.02
N TRP A 161 -15.95 1.02 8.85
CA TRP A 161 -16.70 -0.21 8.59
C TRP A 161 -16.17 -1.43 9.34
N ARG A 162 -14.93 -1.40 9.84
CA ARG A 162 -14.38 -2.47 10.68
C ARG A 162 -15.16 -2.60 11.98
N LYS A 163 -15.49 -1.45 12.59
CA LYS A 163 -16.30 -1.36 13.82
C LYS A 163 -17.77 -1.71 13.60
N LYS A 164 -18.21 -1.82 12.34
CA LYS A 164 -19.60 -2.06 11.94
C LYS A 164 -19.81 -3.45 11.31
N GLY A 165 -18.77 -4.29 11.29
CA GLY A 165 -18.87 -5.67 10.82
C GLY A 165 -18.86 -5.85 9.30
N ALA A 166 -18.58 -4.82 8.50
CA ALA A 166 -18.60 -4.92 7.04
C ALA A 166 -17.20 -5.19 6.42
N VAL A 167 -16.23 -5.63 7.22
CA VAL A 167 -14.84 -5.84 6.78
C VAL A 167 -14.32 -7.16 7.37
N THR A 168 -13.94 -8.10 6.50
CA THR A 168 -13.29 -9.36 6.91
C THR A 168 -11.87 -9.12 7.42
N LYS A 169 -11.22 -10.16 7.97
CA LYS A 169 -9.82 -10.11 8.40
C LYS A 169 -8.89 -9.70 7.24
N VAL A 170 -7.75 -9.10 7.59
CA VAL A 170 -6.68 -8.83 6.61
C VAL A 170 -6.14 -10.16 6.07
N LYS A 171 -5.98 -10.23 4.75
CA LYS A 171 -5.42 -11.37 4.03
C LYS A 171 -4.03 -11.05 3.48
N ASN A 172 -3.39 -12.01 2.82
CA ASN A 172 -2.05 -11.86 2.26
C ASN A 172 -1.97 -12.45 0.85
N GLN A 173 -1.73 -11.60 -0.15
CA GLN A 173 -1.59 -11.99 -1.56
C GLN A 173 -0.30 -12.77 -1.84
N GLY A 174 0.67 -12.76 -0.93
CA GLY A 174 1.96 -13.40 -1.15
C GLY A 174 2.69 -12.84 -2.38
N MET A 175 3.45 -13.69 -3.06
CA MET A 175 4.26 -13.31 -4.23
C MET A 175 3.47 -13.34 -5.54
N CYS A 176 2.32 -12.68 -5.56
CA CYS A 176 1.40 -12.64 -6.69
C CYS A 176 0.77 -11.26 -6.80
N GLY A 177 0.84 -10.62 -7.98
CA GLY A 177 0.24 -9.32 -8.30
C GLY A 177 -1.29 -9.34 -8.41
N SER A 178 -1.96 -9.96 -7.43
CA SER A 178 -3.41 -10.20 -7.38
C SER A 178 -4.17 -9.22 -6.49
N CYS A 179 -3.57 -8.08 -6.12
CA CYS A 179 -4.22 -7.06 -5.29
C CYS A 179 -5.58 -6.60 -5.84
N TRP A 180 -5.75 -6.65 -7.17
CA TRP A 180 -7.03 -6.37 -7.84
C TRP A 180 -8.16 -7.32 -7.39
N ALA A 181 -7.86 -8.61 -7.22
CA ALA A 181 -8.82 -9.61 -6.74
C ALA A 181 -9.18 -9.33 -5.28
N PHE A 182 -8.18 -9.12 -4.40
CA PHE A 182 -8.39 -8.79 -2.99
C PHE A 182 -9.20 -7.50 -2.76
N SER A 183 -8.96 -6.48 -3.59
CA SER A 183 -9.70 -5.21 -3.52
C SER A 183 -11.18 -5.40 -3.85
N VAL A 184 -11.46 -6.21 -4.87
CA VAL A 184 -12.82 -6.50 -5.34
C VAL A 184 -13.54 -7.47 -4.42
N THR A 185 -12.94 -8.58 -4.01
CA THR A 185 -13.54 -9.49 -3.03
C THR A 185 -13.88 -8.73 -1.76
N GLY A 186 -12.95 -7.95 -1.21
CA GLY A 186 -13.22 -7.13 -0.02
C GLY A 186 -14.37 -6.14 -0.18
N ASN A 187 -14.57 -5.58 -1.38
CA ASN A 187 -15.73 -4.74 -1.66
C ASN A 187 -17.03 -5.57 -1.71
N VAL A 188 -17.03 -6.70 -2.41
CA VAL A 188 -18.21 -7.59 -2.52
C VAL A 188 -18.61 -8.15 -1.15
N GLU A 189 -17.64 -8.54 -0.32
CA GLU A 189 -17.86 -8.96 1.07
C GLU A 189 -18.64 -7.89 1.86
N GLY A 190 -18.18 -6.63 1.79
CA GLY A 190 -18.84 -5.51 2.43
C GLY A 190 -20.23 -5.25 1.88
N GLN A 191 -20.37 -5.17 0.55
CA GLN A 191 -21.68 -4.94 -0.10
C GLN A 191 -22.68 -6.04 0.22
N TRP A 192 -22.24 -7.30 0.25
CA TRP A 192 -23.06 -8.44 0.61
C TRP A 192 -23.51 -8.37 2.07
N PHE A 193 -22.59 -8.08 3.00
CA PHE A 193 -22.93 -7.88 4.41
C PHE A 193 -23.99 -6.80 4.60
N LEU A 194 -23.83 -5.62 3.96
CA LEU A 194 -24.80 -4.53 4.08
C LEU A 194 -26.19 -4.89 3.53
N LYS A 195 -26.28 -5.78 2.53
CA LYS A 195 -27.54 -6.11 1.85
C LYS A 195 -28.22 -7.37 2.38
N ARG A 196 -27.43 -8.34 2.81
CA ARG A 196 -27.90 -9.68 3.19
C ARG A 196 -27.71 -9.98 4.68
N GLY A 197 -26.85 -9.23 5.36
CA GLY A 197 -26.59 -9.37 6.80
C GLY A 197 -25.44 -10.33 7.14
N ASP A 198 -24.92 -11.07 6.15
CA ASP A 198 -23.88 -12.08 6.35
C ASP A 198 -22.52 -11.57 5.88
N LEU A 199 -21.51 -11.57 6.76
CA LEU A 199 -20.13 -11.29 6.39
C LEU A 199 -19.42 -12.61 6.08
N LEU A 200 -19.16 -12.85 4.80
CA LEU A 200 -18.45 -14.04 4.32
C LEU A 200 -17.06 -13.66 3.85
N SER A 201 -16.08 -14.54 4.01
CA SER A 201 -14.76 -14.42 3.38
C SER A 201 -14.83 -15.08 2.01
N LEU A 202 -14.58 -14.33 0.93
CA LEU A 202 -14.74 -14.78 -0.45
C LEU A 202 -13.40 -15.20 -1.06
N SER A 203 -13.45 -16.08 -2.07
CA SER A 203 -12.25 -16.59 -2.74
C SER A 203 -11.65 -15.56 -3.70
N GLU A 204 -10.42 -15.08 -3.41
CA GLU A 204 -9.63 -14.37 -4.43
C GLU A 204 -9.09 -15.31 -5.50
N GLN A 205 -8.84 -16.57 -5.14
CA GLN A 205 -8.27 -17.56 -6.06
C GLN A 205 -9.17 -17.85 -7.24
N GLU A 206 -10.49 -17.86 -7.00
CA GLU A 206 -11.48 -18.02 -8.05
C GLU A 206 -11.32 -16.91 -9.12
N LEU A 207 -11.11 -15.66 -8.71
CA LEU A 207 -10.84 -14.57 -9.67
C LEU A 207 -9.49 -14.75 -10.37
N VAL A 208 -8.45 -15.14 -9.62
CA VAL A 208 -7.11 -15.39 -10.17
C VAL A 208 -7.15 -16.48 -11.26
N ASP A 209 -7.95 -17.53 -11.07
CA ASP A 209 -7.99 -18.68 -11.97
C ASP A 209 -9.04 -18.58 -13.09
N CYS A 210 -10.19 -17.97 -12.80
CA CYS A 210 -11.37 -18.03 -13.66
C CYS A 210 -11.64 -16.73 -14.42
N ASP A 211 -11.03 -15.59 -14.05
CA ASP A 211 -11.07 -14.39 -14.87
C ASP A 211 -10.25 -14.61 -16.15
N LYS A 212 -10.92 -14.57 -17.31
CA LYS A 212 -10.31 -14.82 -18.61
C LYS A 212 -9.75 -13.57 -19.29
N VAL A 213 -9.99 -12.39 -18.72
CA VAL A 213 -9.60 -11.08 -19.27
C VAL A 213 -8.30 -10.63 -18.61
N ASP A 214 -8.28 -10.63 -17.28
CA ASP A 214 -7.14 -10.24 -16.47
C ASP A 214 -5.99 -11.27 -16.56
N LYS A 215 -4.85 -10.95 -15.94
CA LYS A 215 -3.59 -11.70 -16.08
C LYS A 215 -3.16 -12.36 -14.78
N ALA A 216 -4.12 -12.73 -13.92
CA ALA A 216 -3.88 -13.43 -12.67
C ALA A 216 -2.83 -12.69 -11.81
N CYS A 217 -1.68 -13.32 -11.53
CA CYS A 217 -0.58 -12.72 -10.78
C CYS A 217 0.23 -11.65 -11.53
N MET A 218 0.05 -11.51 -12.85
CA MET A 218 0.68 -10.42 -13.62
C MET A 218 -0.14 -9.13 -13.60
N GLY A 219 -1.28 -9.13 -12.90
CA GLY A 219 -2.14 -7.96 -12.73
C GLY A 219 -3.54 -8.16 -13.29
N GLY A 220 -4.42 -7.21 -12.96
CA GLY A 220 -5.83 -7.20 -13.36
C GLY A 220 -6.50 -5.89 -13.00
N LEU A 221 -7.75 -5.70 -13.43
CA LEU A 221 -8.48 -4.46 -13.20
C LEU A 221 -9.74 -4.73 -12.39
N PRO A 222 -10.06 -3.92 -11.36
CA PRO A 222 -11.27 -4.11 -10.57
C PRO A 222 -12.55 -4.20 -11.41
N SER A 223 -12.65 -3.44 -12.51
CA SER A 223 -13.81 -3.47 -13.40
C SER A 223 -13.95 -4.80 -14.17
N ASN A 224 -12.84 -5.43 -14.55
CA ASN A 224 -12.84 -6.73 -15.20
C ASN A 224 -13.26 -7.82 -14.21
N ALA A 225 -12.69 -7.79 -13.01
CA ALA A 225 -13.03 -8.69 -11.91
C ALA A 225 -14.51 -8.65 -11.55
N TYR A 226 -15.13 -7.46 -11.37
CA TYR A 226 -16.58 -7.38 -11.17
C TYR A 226 -17.36 -8.02 -12.33
N SER A 227 -16.92 -7.77 -13.57
CA SER A 227 -17.56 -8.40 -14.72
C SER A 227 -17.38 -9.92 -14.73
N ALA A 228 -16.23 -10.45 -14.27
CA ALA A 228 -15.99 -11.88 -14.16
C ALA A 228 -16.95 -12.50 -13.14
N ILE A 229 -17.11 -11.90 -11.96
CA ILE A 229 -18.09 -12.34 -10.94
C ILE A 229 -19.49 -12.43 -11.53
N LYS A 230 -19.93 -11.40 -12.26
CA LYS A 230 -21.23 -11.40 -12.93
C LYS A 230 -21.36 -12.52 -13.95
N THR A 231 -20.30 -12.78 -14.72
CA THR A 231 -20.30 -13.83 -15.75
C THR A 231 -20.27 -15.23 -15.15
N LEU A 232 -19.53 -15.44 -14.06
CA LEU A 232 -19.50 -16.70 -13.32
C LEU A 232 -20.84 -16.97 -12.61
N GLY A 233 -21.58 -15.92 -12.28
CA GLY A 233 -22.85 -15.98 -11.56
C GLY A 233 -22.69 -15.86 -10.04
N GLY A 234 -21.48 -15.56 -9.56
CA GLY A 234 -21.18 -15.36 -8.16
C GLY A 234 -19.75 -15.68 -7.78
N LEU A 235 -19.51 -15.85 -6.47
CA LEU A 235 -18.24 -16.31 -5.89
C LEU A 235 -18.50 -17.38 -4.82
N GLU A 236 -17.55 -18.30 -4.69
CA GLU A 236 -17.38 -19.24 -3.59
C GLU A 236 -16.72 -18.57 -2.37
N THR A 237 -16.73 -19.24 -1.23
CA THR A 237 -16.01 -18.77 -0.03
C THR A 237 -14.53 -19.11 -0.11
N GLU A 238 -13.72 -18.42 0.69
CA GLU A 238 -12.30 -18.75 0.90
C GLU A 238 -12.10 -20.21 1.38
N ASP A 239 -13.03 -20.74 2.17
CA ASP A 239 -12.95 -22.12 2.67
C ASP A 239 -13.28 -23.15 1.57
N ASP A 240 -14.15 -22.78 0.62
CA ASP A 240 -14.56 -23.65 -0.49
C ASP A 240 -13.55 -23.65 -1.65
N TYR A 241 -12.85 -22.53 -1.86
CA TYR A 241 -11.83 -22.32 -2.89
C TYR A 241 -10.69 -21.46 -2.34
N SER A 242 -9.74 -22.08 -1.64
CA SER A 242 -8.70 -21.37 -0.90
C SER A 242 -7.60 -20.74 -1.75
N TYR A 243 -7.05 -19.64 -1.24
CA TYR A 243 -5.97 -18.90 -1.86
C TYR A 243 -4.63 -19.63 -1.86
N SER A 244 -4.00 -19.67 -3.02
CA SER A 244 -2.74 -20.37 -3.27
C SER A 244 -1.60 -19.46 -3.72
N GLY A 245 -1.90 -18.21 -4.09
CA GLY A 245 -0.89 -17.24 -4.51
C GLY A 245 -0.23 -17.50 -5.86
N HIS A 246 -0.87 -18.29 -6.73
CA HIS A 246 -0.44 -18.49 -8.12
C HIS A 246 -1.61 -18.92 -9.00
N LEU A 247 -1.47 -18.77 -10.31
CA LEU A 247 -2.48 -19.21 -11.27
C LEU A 247 -2.57 -20.74 -11.30
N GLN A 248 -3.78 -21.27 -11.18
CA GLN A 248 -4.12 -22.67 -11.35
C GLN A 248 -5.19 -22.86 -12.42
N THR A 249 -5.66 -24.10 -12.57
CA THR A 249 -6.82 -24.39 -13.42
C THR A 249 -8.09 -23.99 -12.68
N CYS A 250 -8.90 -23.13 -13.31
CA CYS A 250 -10.21 -22.74 -12.80
C CYS A 250 -11.05 -23.96 -12.41
N SER A 251 -11.29 -24.10 -11.11
CA SER A 251 -12.04 -25.21 -10.50
C SER A 251 -13.41 -24.76 -9.96
N PHE A 252 -13.92 -23.65 -10.49
CA PHE A 252 -15.18 -23.03 -10.08
C PHE A 252 -16.36 -24.02 -10.11
N SER A 253 -17.18 -23.99 -9.05
CA SER A 253 -18.41 -24.77 -8.95
C SER A 253 -19.61 -23.86 -8.70
N ALA A 254 -20.51 -23.79 -9.69
CA ALA A 254 -21.77 -23.06 -9.58
C ALA A 254 -22.66 -23.53 -8.40
N GLN A 255 -22.48 -24.77 -7.92
CA GLN A 255 -23.22 -25.32 -6.78
C GLN A 255 -22.72 -24.81 -5.42
N LYS A 256 -21.49 -24.28 -5.36
CA LYS A 256 -20.85 -23.78 -4.13
C LYS A 256 -20.90 -22.25 -4.00
N VAL A 257 -21.35 -21.55 -5.04
CA VAL A 257 -21.56 -20.09 -5.03
C VAL A 257 -22.38 -19.67 -3.81
N LYS A 258 -21.85 -18.71 -3.05
CA LYS A 258 -22.52 -18.14 -1.85
C LYS A 258 -23.00 -16.71 -2.04
N VAL A 259 -22.36 -15.95 -2.93
CA VAL A 259 -22.69 -14.54 -3.16
C VAL A 259 -22.77 -14.25 -4.64
N TYR A 260 -23.46 -13.17 -4.99
CA TYR A 260 -23.50 -12.64 -6.35
C TYR A 260 -23.54 -11.11 -6.33
N ILE A 261 -23.28 -10.50 -7.49
CA ILE A 261 -23.47 -9.07 -7.71
C ILE A 261 -24.38 -8.85 -8.91
N ASN A 262 -25.24 -7.83 -8.84
CA ASN A 262 -26.12 -7.46 -9.94
C ASN A 262 -25.40 -6.58 -10.95
N ASP A 263 -24.52 -5.70 -10.47
CA ASP A 263 -23.72 -4.82 -11.31
C ASP A 263 -22.47 -4.30 -10.58
N SER A 264 -21.72 -3.43 -11.25
CA SER A 264 -20.67 -2.61 -10.63
C SER A 264 -20.72 -1.18 -11.14
N VAL A 265 -20.27 -0.26 -10.31
CA VAL A 265 -20.32 1.18 -10.56
C VAL A 265 -18.98 1.85 -10.31
N GLU A 266 -18.72 2.90 -11.07
CA GLU A 266 -17.65 3.85 -10.81
C GLU A 266 -18.19 4.98 -9.92
N LEU A 267 -17.35 5.46 -9.00
CA LEU A 267 -17.71 6.47 -8.02
C LEU A 267 -17.06 7.81 -8.34
N SER A 268 -17.55 8.86 -7.69
CA SER A 268 -17.05 10.22 -7.88
C SER A 268 -15.57 10.37 -7.52
N HIS A 269 -14.86 11.17 -8.31
CA HIS A 269 -13.50 11.62 -7.98
C HIS A 269 -13.49 12.71 -6.89
N ASN A 270 -14.64 13.21 -6.45
CA ASN A 270 -14.71 14.15 -5.33
C ASN A 270 -14.59 13.38 -4.01
N GLU A 271 -13.52 13.63 -3.24
CA GLU A 271 -13.27 12.93 -1.97
C GLU A 271 -14.36 13.16 -0.91
N GLN A 272 -15.09 14.28 -0.95
CA GLN A 272 -16.22 14.53 -0.04
C GLN A 272 -17.42 13.64 -0.40
N GLU A 273 -17.72 13.54 -1.69
CA GLU A 273 -18.77 12.63 -2.19
C GLU A 273 -18.38 11.18 -1.98
N LEU A 274 -17.08 10.84 -2.14
CA LEU A 274 -16.56 9.50 -1.88
C LEU A 274 -16.70 9.12 -0.40
N ALA A 275 -16.42 10.05 0.53
CA ALA A 275 -16.61 9.83 1.97
C ALA A 275 -18.10 9.62 2.31
N ALA A 276 -18.98 10.44 1.73
CA ALA A 276 -20.41 10.32 1.94
C ALA A 276 -20.96 9.01 1.36
N TRP A 277 -20.49 8.61 0.18
CA TRP A 277 -20.84 7.33 -0.43
C TRP A 277 -20.36 6.17 0.43
N LEU A 278 -19.11 6.18 0.91
CA LEU A 278 -18.54 5.15 1.77
C LEU A 278 -19.37 4.95 3.03
N ALA A 279 -19.70 6.05 3.74
CA ALA A 279 -20.47 5.96 4.97
C ALA A 279 -21.88 5.41 4.75
N LYS A 280 -22.50 5.75 3.61
CA LYS A 280 -23.86 5.32 3.29
C LYS A 280 -23.93 3.90 2.72
N ASN A 281 -22.96 3.49 1.91
CA ASN A 281 -23.08 2.31 1.05
C ASN A 281 -22.05 1.21 1.31
N GLY A 282 -21.03 1.41 2.13
CA GLY A 282 -20.06 0.35 2.45
C GLY A 282 -18.62 0.64 2.01
N PRO A 283 -17.71 -0.31 2.24
CA PRO A 283 -16.32 -0.25 1.76
C PRO A 283 -16.23 -0.09 0.24
N ILE A 284 -15.17 0.55 -0.25
CA ILE A 284 -14.97 0.90 -1.66
C ILE A 284 -13.67 0.28 -2.18
N SER A 285 -13.72 -0.38 -3.33
CA SER A 285 -12.51 -0.80 -4.03
C SER A 285 -11.86 0.41 -4.69
N ILE A 286 -10.60 0.69 -4.36
CA ILE A 286 -9.83 1.81 -4.91
C ILE A 286 -8.49 1.31 -5.47
N ALA A 287 -7.79 2.16 -6.21
CA ALA A 287 -6.39 1.93 -6.53
C ALA A 287 -5.55 3.18 -6.23
N ILE A 288 -4.31 2.95 -5.82
CA ILE A 288 -3.34 3.97 -5.41
C ILE A 288 -1.96 3.70 -6.01
N ASN A 289 -1.12 4.73 -6.01
CA ASN A 289 0.32 4.59 -6.18
C ASN A 289 0.95 4.11 -4.86
N ALA A 290 1.62 2.95 -4.86
CA ALA A 290 2.18 2.32 -3.67
C ALA A 290 3.67 2.63 -3.42
N PHE A 291 4.26 3.61 -4.11
CA PHE A 291 5.71 3.90 -4.05
C PHE A 291 6.28 4.08 -2.62
N GLY A 292 5.51 4.65 -1.69
CA GLY A 292 5.91 4.82 -0.29
C GLY A 292 5.52 3.68 0.65
N MET A 293 4.64 2.78 0.20
CA MET A 293 4.05 1.74 1.05
C MET A 293 5.04 0.61 1.39
N GLN A 294 6.09 0.41 0.58
CA GLN A 294 7.10 -0.64 0.83
C GLN A 294 7.66 -0.57 2.26
N PHE A 295 7.81 0.63 2.82
CA PHE A 295 8.44 0.88 4.12
C PHE A 295 7.48 1.40 5.19
N TYR A 296 6.20 1.54 4.90
CA TYR A 296 5.22 2.08 5.85
C TYR A 296 5.05 1.17 7.08
N ARG A 297 5.03 1.77 8.28
CA ARG A 297 4.80 1.06 9.55
C ARG A 297 3.52 1.51 10.24
N HIS A 298 3.35 2.81 10.46
CA HIS A 298 2.15 3.37 11.10
C HIS A 298 2.05 4.88 10.91
N GLY A 299 0.99 5.51 11.40
CA GLY A 299 0.71 6.94 11.29
C GLY A 299 0.03 7.31 9.97
N ILE A 300 -0.31 8.58 9.80
CA ILE A 300 -1.01 9.08 8.61
C ILE A 300 0.04 9.53 7.59
N SER A 301 0.11 8.86 6.45
CA SER A 301 1.03 9.22 5.37
C SER A 301 0.47 10.37 4.56
N HIS A 302 1.31 11.37 4.30
CA HIS A 302 1.01 12.50 3.42
C HIS A 302 2.21 12.74 2.50
N PRO A 303 2.41 11.88 1.48
CA PRO A 303 3.56 11.96 0.62
C PRO A 303 3.45 13.16 -0.32
N LEU A 304 4.59 13.73 -0.71
CA LEU A 304 4.64 14.76 -1.75
C LEU A 304 4.09 14.22 -3.07
N ARG A 305 3.34 15.06 -3.80
CA ARG A 305 2.71 14.69 -5.08
C ARG A 305 3.66 14.01 -6.08
N PRO A 306 4.92 14.44 -6.26
CA PRO A 306 5.85 13.74 -7.17
C PRO A 306 6.18 12.31 -6.74
N LEU A 307 6.24 12.03 -5.44
CA LEU A 307 6.53 10.70 -4.89
C LEU A 307 5.32 9.76 -4.94
N CYS A 308 4.11 10.32 -4.98
CA CYS A 308 2.85 9.57 -5.04
C CYS A 308 1.93 10.14 -6.12
N SER A 309 2.42 10.12 -7.36
CA SER A 309 1.71 10.69 -8.50
C SER A 309 0.46 9.87 -8.84
N ARG A 310 -0.65 10.56 -9.09
CA ARG A 310 -1.93 9.99 -9.55
C ARG A 310 -1.85 9.29 -10.91
N TRP A 311 -0.78 9.52 -11.68
CA TRP A 311 -0.58 8.92 -13.01
C TRP A 311 0.15 7.57 -12.96
N PHE A 312 0.64 7.17 -11.78
CA PHE A 312 1.40 5.94 -11.60
C PHE A 312 0.73 5.02 -10.57
N ILE A 313 -0.59 4.86 -10.66
CA ILE A 313 -1.34 3.90 -9.85
C ILE A 313 -0.89 2.49 -10.17
N ASP A 314 -0.55 1.71 -9.14
CA ASP A 314 -0.01 0.36 -9.30
C ASP A 314 -0.46 -0.60 -8.21
N HIS A 315 -1.40 -0.23 -7.35
CA HIS A 315 -1.88 -1.11 -6.28
C HIS A 315 -3.36 -0.93 -6.00
N ALA A 316 -4.12 -2.02 -6.02
CA ALA A 316 -5.54 -2.03 -5.67
C ALA A 316 -5.73 -2.40 -4.19
N VAL A 317 -6.58 -1.65 -3.49
CA VAL A 317 -6.78 -1.76 -2.04
C VAL A 317 -8.21 -1.39 -1.67
N LEU A 318 -8.64 -1.75 -0.47
CA LEU A 318 -10.02 -1.51 -0.02
C LEU A 318 -10.08 -0.32 0.95
N LEU A 319 -10.83 0.71 0.57
CA LEU A 319 -11.14 1.86 1.42
C LEU A 319 -12.27 1.49 2.39
N VAL A 320 -12.00 1.47 3.70
CA VAL A 320 -12.92 0.94 4.72
C VAL A 320 -13.43 2.01 5.69
N GLY A 321 -12.84 3.19 5.67
CA GLY A 321 -13.21 4.25 6.59
C GLY A 321 -12.42 5.53 6.36
N TYR A 322 -12.72 6.52 7.19
CA TYR A 322 -12.03 7.79 7.24
C TYR A 322 -12.21 8.44 8.60
N GLY A 323 -11.34 9.38 8.90
CA GLY A 323 -11.44 10.24 10.06
C GLY A 323 -11.21 11.70 9.70
N ASN A 324 -11.67 12.56 10.60
CA ASN A 324 -11.34 13.97 10.65
C ASN A 324 -11.14 14.32 12.13
N PRO A 325 -10.25 15.26 12.48
CA PRO A 325 -10.33 15.87 13.79
C PRO A 325 -11.70 16.55 13.92
N VAL A 326 -12.28 16.45 15.10
CA VAL A 326 -13.55 17.08 15.47
C VAL A 326 -13.48 18.59 15.19
N GLY A 327 -14.43 19.14 14.41
CA GLY A 327 -14.73 20.58 14.41
C GLY A 327 -14.74 21.34 13.09
N GLN A 328 -15.50 20.89 12.07
CA GLN A 328 -16.23 21.85 11.24
C GLN A 328 -17.70 21.83 11.66
N VAL A 329 -17.97 22.44 12.82
CA VAL A 329 -19.28 23.07 13.01
C VAL A 329 -19.32 24.20 12.00
N GLY A 330 -20.31 24.21 11.12
CA GLY A 330 -20.49 25.29 10.16
C GLY A 330 -20.35 26.63 10.86
N SER A 331 -19.42 27.45 10.39
CA SER A 331 -19.45 28.87 10.69
C SER A 331 -20.64 29.44 9.92
N SER A 332 -21.85 29.23 10.44
CA SER A 332 -22.90 30.21 10.25
C SER A 332 -22.41 31.45 10.98
N ILE A 333 -21.85 32.38 10.21
CA ILE A 333 -21.63 33.76 10.61
C ILE A 333 -23.03 34.32 10.89
N LEU A 334 -23.50 34.17 12.12
CA LEU A 334 -24.47 35.07 12.70
C LEU A 334 -23.65 36.19 13.34
N SER A 335 -23.45 37.24 12.56
CA SER A 335 -23.05 38.55 13.05
C SER A 335 -24.04 39.00 14.12
N VAL A 336 -23.61 39.04 15.37
CA VAL A 336 -24.23 39.85 16.42
C VAL A 336 -23.11 40.51 17.21
N ASP A 337 -23.27 41.82 17.35
CA ASP A 337 -22.33 42.79 17.90
C ASP A 337 -21.76 42.45 19.28
N GLY A 338 -20.51 42.85 19.50
CA GLY A 338 -19.99 43.21 20.83
C GLY A 338 -19.09 42.18 21.51
N LYS A 339 -17.80 42.53 21.57
CA LYS A 339 -16.74 42.08 22.50
C LYS A 339 -17.09 40.92 23.45
N ALA A 340 -16.43 39.78 23.28
CA ALA A 340 -16.28 38.77 24.33
C ALA A 340 -14.80 38.42 24.52
N GLU A 341 -14.26 38.77 25.70
CA GLU A 341 -13.01 38.22 26.22
C GLU A 341 -13.20 36.74 26.53
N ALA A 342 -12.34 35.89 25.98
CA ALA A 342 -12.30 34.48 26.35
C ALA A 342 -11.48 34.32 27.66
N VAL A 343 -12.17 34.38 28.80
CA VAL A 343 -11.65 33.87 30.06
C VAL A 343 -11.69 32.34 29.99
N ARG A 344 -10.53 31.68 29.88
CA ARG A 344 -10.40 30.23 30.06
C ARG A 344 -10.07 29.93 31.52
N THR A 345 -11.06 29.49 32.29
CA THR A 345 -10.84 28.79 33.56
C THR A 345 -10.48 27.34 33.26
N ALA A 346 -9.23 26.96 33.54
CA ALA A 346 -8.78 25.56 33.54
C ALA A 346 -8.99 24.98 34.94
N ASN A 347 -9.88 23.99 35.07
CA ASN A 347 -9.92 23.13 36.25
C ASN A 347 -8.79 22.11 36.12
N LEU A 348 -7.73 22.31 36.91
CA LEU A 348 -6.66 21.35 37.15
C LEU A 348 -7.22 20.21 38.01
N HIS A 349 -7.24 18.99 37.48
CA HIS A 349 -7.15 17.79 38.31
C HIS A 349 -5.71 17.27 38.22
N GLU A 350 -5.05 17.29 39.38
CA GLU A 350 -3.69 16.81 39.60
C GLU A 350 -3.59 15.29 39.37
N GLY A 351 -2.57 14.91 38.61
CA GLY A 351 -2.16 13.53 38.34
C GLY A 351 -0.83 13.57 37.60
N SER A 352 0.24 13.84 38.34
CA SER A 352 1.60 14.03 37.84
C SER A 352 2.20 12.75 37.25
N SER A 353 2.60 12.81 35.98
CA SER A 353 3.71 12.04 35.45
C SER A 353 4.40 12.86 34.36
N THR A 354 5.44 13.60 34.74
CA THR A 354 6.28 14.40 33.84
C THR A 354 7.32 13.51 33.16
N CYS A 355 7.25 13.35 31.84
CA CYS A 355 8.38 12.89 31.03
C CYS A 355 9.18 14.12 30.59
N HIS A 356 10.41 14.25 31.09
CA HIS A 356 11.33 15.31 30.65
C HIS A 356 11.91 14.97 29.28
N SER A 357 11.87 15.93 28.36
CA SER A 357 12.57 15.88 27.06
C SER A 357 14.08 16.04 27.26
N VAL A 358 14.86 15.01 26.93
CA VAL A 358 16.31 15.10 26.85
C VAL A 358 16.75 14.62 25.47
N GLY A 359 17.03 15.57 24.57
CA GLY A 359 17.96 15.45 23.43
C GLY A 359 17.80 14.32 22.41
N PRO A 360 18.43 14.44 21.22
CA PRO A 360 18.24 13.49 20.12
C PRO A 360 19.25 12.36 20.22
N GLN A 361 19.09 11.42 21.16
CA GLN A 361 19.90 10.18 21.20
C GLN A 361 19.23 9.15 22.12
N GLN A 362 18.65 8.11 21.51
CA GLN A 362 18.19 6.80 22.04
C GLN A 362 16.72 6.51 21.70
N ILE A 363 16.51 5.74 20.61
CA ILE A 363 15.32 4.90 20.46
C ILE A 363 15.84 3.47 20.29
N PHE A 364 16.22 2.89 21.43
CA PHE A 364 16.26 1.46 21.70
C PHE A 364 16.23 1.33 23.22
N GLU A 365 15.04 1.45 23.80
CA GLU A 365 14.77 0.83 25.09
C GLU A 365 13.56 -0.09 24.92
N GLU A 366 13.87 -1.37 24.94
CA GLU A 366 12.95 -2.39 25.41
C GLU A 366 12.31 -1.90 26.71
N CYS A 367 10.99 -1.84 26.77
CA CYS A 367 10.26 -1.72 28.02
C CYS A 367 10.52 -2.96 28.87
N ARG A 368 11.63 -2.99 29.61
CA ARG A 368 11.82 -3.89 30.74
C ARG A 368 11.27 -3.21 31.98
N VAL A 369 9.97 -3.39 32.21
CA VAL A 369 9.38 -3.26 33.55
C VAL A 369 9.05 -4.65 34.06
N LEU A 370 9.54 -4.92 35.26
CA LEU A 370 9.37 -6.13 36.04
C LEU A 370 7.90 -6.61 36.05
N GLY A 371 7.67 -7.82 35.54
CA GLY A 371 6.59 -8.70 35.99
C GLY A 371 5.15 -8.26 35.78
N ALA A 372 4.68 -8.23 34.53
CA ALA A 372 3.35 -8.72 34.12
C ALA A 372 3.19 -8.53 32.60
N LEU A 373 2.90 -9.62 31.87
CA LEU A 373 2.56 -9.59 30.45
C LEU A 373 1.11 -9.09 30.30
N THR A 374 0.95 -7.79 30.05
CA THR A 374 -0.26 -7.24 29.42
C THR A 374 0.12 -6.72 28.04
N PRO A 375 -0.53 -7.19 26.96
CA PRO A 375 -0.27 -6.67 25.62
C PRO A 375 -0.69 -5.20 25.56
N CYS A 376 0.20 -4.34 25.09
CA CYS A 376 -0.14 -2.98 24.72
C CYS A 376 -1.14 -3.04 23.55
N THR A 377 -2.44 -2.97 23.85
CA THR A 377 -3.45 -2.62 22.86
C THR A 377 -3.10 -1.25 22.27
N PRO A 378 -3.12 -1.06 20.93
CA PRO A 378 -2.90 0.26 20.36
C PRO A 378 -4.01 1.19 20.82
N HIS A 379 -3.68 2.09 21.75
CA HIS A 379 -4.55 3.20 22.07
C HIS A 379 -4.65 4.08 20.83
N TYR A 380 -5.84 4.06 20.23
CA TYR A 380 -6.39 5.04 19.30
C TYR A 380 -5.83 6.44 19.61
N PHE A 381 -5.08 7.04 18.67
CA PHE A 381 -4.53 8.38 18.82
C PHE A 381 -5.65 9.39 19.08
N PRO A 382 -5.77 9.98 20.28
CA PRO A 382 -6.57 11.17 20.47
C PRO A 382 -5.70 12.35 20.01
N GLY A 383 -5.93 12.86 18.80
CA GLY A 383 -5.44 14.20 18.42
C GLY A 383 -4.39 14.32 17.32
N SER A 384 -4.37 13.47 16.28
CA SER A 384 -3.75 13.90 15.03
C SER A 384 -4.70 14.82 14.27
N ASP A 385 -4.34 16.09 14.07
CA ASP A 385 -5.12 17.09 13.33
C ASP A 385 -5.23 16.82 11.81
N VAL A 386 -4.85 15.62 11.35
CA VAL A 386 -4.72 15.29 9.93
C VAL A 386 -5.90 14.42 9.47
N PRO A 387 -6.72 14.87 8.50
CA PRO A 387 -7.77 14.03 7.92
C PRO A 387 -7.16 12.82 7.21
N PHE A 388 -7.78 11.65 7.37
CA PHE A 388 -7.25 10.42 6.79
C PHE A 388 -8.32 9.53 6.19
N TRP A 389 -7.88 8.67 5.27
CA TRP A 389 -8.52 7.46 4.78
C TRP A 389 -7.95 6.25 5.51
N ALA A 390 -8.82 5.34 5.96
CA ALA A 390 -8.43 4.03 6.47
C ALA A 390 -8.53 3.00 5.32
N ILE A 391 -7.40 2.39 4.98
CA ILE A 391 -7.25 1.53 3.80
C ILE A 391 -6.80 0.15 4.26
N LYS A 392 -7.57 -0.89 3.94
CA LYS A 392 -7.21 -2.30 4.14
C LYS A 392 -6.29 -2.74 3.00
N ASN A 393 -5.11 -3.24 3.34
CA ASN A 393 -4.15 -3.79 2.39
C ASN A 393 -4.24 -5.33 2.34
N SER A 394 -3.59 -5.94 1.35
CA SER A 394 -3.52 -7.38 1.11
C SER A 394 -2.11 -7.95 1.33
N TRP A 395 -1.31 -7.34 2.21
CA TRP A 395 0.05 -7.77 2.50
C TRP A 395 0.20 -8.41 3.88
N GLY A 396 -0.86 -8.95 4.47
CA GLY A 396 -0.84 -9.56 5.79
C GLY A 396 -0.78 -8.53 6.94
N THR A 397 -1.02 -9.03 8.15
CA THR A 397 -1.12 -8.21 9.37
C THR A 397 0.24 -7.78 9.93
N ASP A 398 1.34 -8.35 9.44
CA ASP A 398 2.72 -8.01 9.81
C ASP A 398 3.24 -6.73 9.12
N TRP A 399 2.48 -6.23 8.15
CA TRP A 399 2.74 -5.00 7.42
C TRP A 399 1.80 -3.87 7.86
N GLY A 400 2.28 -2.63 7.91
CA GLY A 400 1.50 -1.45 8.31
C GLY A 400 0.93 -1.56 9.73
N GLU A 401 -0.21 -0.92 9.96
CA GLU A 401 -0.94 -1.01 11.23
C GLU A 401 -1.90 -2.19 11.17
N GLU A 402 -1.40 -3.37 11.54
CA GLU A 402 -2.17 -4.62 11.49
C GLU A 402 -2.77 -4.90 10.10
N GLY A 403 -2.04 -4.55 9.04
CA GLY A 403 -2.46 -4.69 7.64
C GLY A 403 -3.19 -3.48 7.06
N TYR A 404 -3.33 -2.40 7.83
CA TYR A 404 -3.96 -1.16 7.37
C TYR A 404 -2.94 -0.07 7.05
N TYR A 405 -3.33 0.79 6.11
CA TYR A 405 -2.63 2.00 5.71
C TYR A 405 -3.52 3.21 5.98
N TYR A 406 -2.95 4.25 6.56
CA TYR A 406 -3.65 5.52 6.75
C TYR A 406 -3.03 6.58 5.84
N LEU A 407 -3.85 7.14 4.97
CA LEU A 407 -3.45 8.10 3.93
C LEU A 407 -4.18 9.42 4.13
N HIS A 408 -3.48 10.54 3.97
CA HIS A 408 -4.08 11.86 4.03
C HIS A 408 -5.28 12.00 3.08
N ARG A 409 -6.41 12.48 3.61
CA ARG A 409 -7.66 12.71 2.88
C ARG A 409 -7.85 14.18 2.52
N GLY A 410 -8.33 14.44 1.31
CA GLY A 410 -8.72 15.78 0.84
C GLY A 410 -7.77 16.44 -0.15
N SER A 411 -6.70 15.76 -0.58
CA SER A 411 -5.72 16.29 -1.54
C SER A 411 -5.56 15.45 -2.82
N GLY A 412 -6.33 14.37 -2.96
CA GLY A 412 -6.18 13.34 -3.99
C GLY A 412 -4.87 12.56 -3.84
N ALA A 413 -4.36 12.42 -2.62
CA ALA A 413 -3.07 11.81 -2.34
C ALA A 413 -2.98 10.41 -2.98
N CYS A 414 -1.86 10.12 -3.65
CA CYS A 414 -1.61 8.84 -4.31
C CYS A 414 -2.65 8.41 -5.36
N GLY A 415 -3.53 9.31 -5.81
CA GLY A 415 -4.61 8.96 -6.73
C GLY A 415 -5.76 8.17 -6.09
N VAL A 416 -5.92 8.22 -4.76
CA VAL A 416 -6.95 7.46 -3.99
C VAL A 416 -8.38 7.58 -4.52
N ASN A 417 -8.70 8.69 -5.16
CA ASN A 417 -10.00 9.03 -5.72
C ASN A 417 -10.11 8.82 -7.25
N VAL A 418 -9.08 8.29 -7.90
CA VAL A 418 -9.04 8.15 -9.38
C VAL A 418 -9.77 6.89 -9.83
N MET A 419 -9.57 5.75 -9.17
CA MET A 419 -10.15 4.48 -9.56
C MET A 419 -11.05 3.91 -8.46
N ALA A 420 -12.06 4.68 -8.06
CA ALA A 420 -13.00 4.27 -7.02
C ALA A 420 -14.22 3.54 -7.62
N SER A 421 -14.54 2.37 -7.08
CA SER A 421 -15.61 1.51 -7.60
C SER A 421 -16.25 0.65 -6.53
N SER A 422 -17.48 0.21 -6.80
CA SER A 422 -18.18 -0.74 -5.94
C SER A 422 -19.09 -1.67 -6.73
N ALA A 423 -19.25 -2.89 -6.22
CA ALA A 423 -20.34 -3.78 -6.59
C ALA A 423 -21.70 -3.19 -6.19
N VAL A 424 -22.73 -3.62 -6.91
CA VAL A 424 -24.14 -3.39 -6.64
C VAL A 424 -24.77 -4.74 -6.32
N VAL A 425 -25.29 -4.86 -5.11
CA VAL A 425 -26.06 -6.02 -4.65
C VAL A 425 -27.48 -5.53 -4.32
N ASN A 426 -28.49 -6.18 -4.90
CA ASN A 426 -29.90 -5.87 -4.71
C ASN A 426 -30.53 -6.69 -3.59
#